data_AF-A0A1X7K2T4-F1
#
_entry.id   AF-A0A1X7K2T4-F1
#
_cell.length_a   1.000
_cell.length_b   1.000
_cell.length_c   1.000
_cell.angle_alpha   90.00
_cell.angle_beta   90.00
_cell.angle_gamma   90.00
#
_symmetry.space_group_name_H-M   'P 1'
#
loop_
_entity.id
_entity.type
_entity.pdbx_description
1 polymer ?
#
loop_
_entity_poly.entity_id
_entity_poly.type
_entity_poly.pdbx_seq_one_letter_code
_entity_poly.pdbx_strand_id
1 'polypeptide(L)'
;MSKVVSAFYELLRILILLVLIMLVLGGGERYLYSLLYGEPRYNWFMALGNIMLFFILYRNYFQFKGWYKSKDNRKLNKHTTRISIIIAVGLIVIPTILNN
;
A
#
# COMPACT_ATOMS: atom_id res chain seq x y z
N MET A 1 -8.48 -25.78 12.19
CA MET A 1 -8.93 -25.37 10.84
C MET A 1 -7.93 -25.88 9.81
N SER A 2 -8.39 -26.32 8.63
CA SER A 2 -7.51 -26.67 7.52
C SER A 2 -6.63 -25.46 7.12
N LYS A 3 -5.36 -25.69 6.76
CA LYS A 3 -4.45 -24.64 6.27
C LYS A 3 -5.02 -23.90 5.06
N VAL A 4 -5.83 -24.57 4.24
CA VAL A 4 -6.51 -23.99 3.06
C VAL A 4 -7.55 -22.95 3.48
N VAL A 5 -8.36 -23.27 4.50
CA VAL A 5 -9.38 -22.36 5.03
C VAL A 5 -8.72 -21.10 5.60
N SER A 6 -7.61 -21.26 6.32
CA SER A 6 -6.84 -20.13 6.85
C SER A 6 -6.24 -19.25 5.74
N ALA A 7 -5.78 -19.85 4.64
CA ALA A 7 -5.26 -19.09 3.51
C ALA A 7 -6.36 -18.27 2.81
N PHE A 8 -7.58 -18.84 2.70
CA PHE A 8 -8.73 -18.13 2.14
C PHE A 8 -9.12 -16.90 2.96
N TYR A 9 -9.19 -17.04 4.29
CA TYR A 9 -9.45 -15.91 5.18
C TYR A 9 -8.34 -14.84 5.10
N GLU A 10 -7.08 -15.25 4.97
CA GLU A 10 -5.99 -14.29 4.80
C GLU A 10 -6.10 -13.53 3.47
N LEU A 11 -6.46 -14.21 2.38
CA LEU A 11 -6.70 -13.57 1.09
C LEU A 11 -7.83 -12.55 1.18
N LEU A 12 -8.94 -12.92 1.80
CA LEU A 12 -10.07 -12.02 2.03
C LEU A 12 -9.64 -10.79 2.83
N ARG A 13 -8.84 -10.98 3.88
CA ARG A 13 -8.28 -9.89 4.70
C ARG A 13 -7.36 -8.98 3.90
N ILE A 14 -6.50 -9.53 3.04
CA ILE A 14 -5.65 -8.74 2.14
C ILE A 14 -6.51 -7.86 1.25
N LEU A 15 -7.57 -8.42 0.63
CA LEU A 15 -8.45 -7.67 -0.26
C LEU A 15 -9.19 -6.54 0.48
N ILE A 16 -9.74 -6.82 1.66
CA ILE A 16 -10.42 -5.81 2.47
C ILE A 16 -9.44 -4.71 2.88
N LEU A 17 -8.25 -5.06 3.38
CA LEU A 17 -7.25 -4.08 3.78
C LEU A 17 -6.73 -3.26 2.59
N LEU A 18 -6.58 -3.88 1.42
CA LEU A 18 -6.18 -3.19 0.20
C LEU A 18 -7.20 -2.12 -0.17
N VAL A 19 -8.48 -2.48 -0.24
CA VAL A 19 -9.55 -1.52 -0.55
C VAL A 19 -9.61 -0.40 0.48
N LEU A 20 -9.56 -0.72 1.78
CA LEU A 20 -9.60 0.29 2.84
C LEU A 20 -8.42 1.26 2.76
N ILE A 21 -7.20 0.74 2.61
CA ILE A 21 -5.99 1.57 2.55
C ILE A 21 -5.98 2.42 1.28
N MET A 22 -6.40 1.87 0.14
CA MET A 22 -6.49 2.61 -1.11
C MET A 22 -7.55 3.72 -1.07
N LEU A 23 -8.69 3.48 -0.40
CA LEU A 23 -9.70 4.52 -0.19
C LEU A 23 -9.19 5.64 0.72
N VAL A 24 -8.52 5.29 1.82
CA VAL A 24 -8.00 6.28 2.77
C VAL A 24 -6.85 7.09 2.15
N LEU A 25 -5.86 6.42 1.56
CA LEU A 25 -4.71 7.09 0.95
C LEU A 25 -5.12 7.82 -0.32
N GLY A 26 -5.76 7.15 -1.27
CA GLY A 26 -6.16 7.76 -2.54
C GLY A 26 -7.20 8.87 -2.38
N GLY A 27 -8.14 8.72 -1.45
CA GLY A 27 -9.10 9.78 -1.12
C GLY A 27 -8.42 11.01 -0.49
N GLY A 28 -7.54 10.77 0.49
CA GLY A 28 -6.78 11.84 1.16
C GLY A 28 -5.83 12.57 0.22
N GLU A 29 -5.12 11.83 -0.63
CA GLU A 29 -4.24 12.39 -1.65
C GLU A 29 -5.01 13.24 -2.65
N ARG A 30 -6.11 12.71 -3.21
CA ARG A 30 -6.93 13.45 -4.18
C ARG A 30 -7.49 14.74 -3.59
N TYR A 31 -7.94 14.70 -2.33
CA TYR A 31 -8.42 15.87 -1.61
C TYR A 31 -7.31 16.91 -1.43
N LEU A 32 -6.15 16.49 -0.93
CA LEU A 32 -4.99 17.38 -0.74
C LEU A 32 -4.52 17.97 -2.08
N TYR A 33 -4.55 17.19 -3.13
CA TYR A 33 -4.15 17.62 -4.46
C TYR A 33 -5.09 18.67 -5.05
N SER A 34 -6.40 18.41 -4.97
CA SER A 34 -7.43 19.33 -5.41
C SER A 34 -7.31 20.68 -4.72
N LEU A 35 -6.99 20.67 -3.41
CA LEU A 35 -6.78 21.87 -2.62
C LEU A 35 -5.55 22.70 -3.04
N LEU A 36 -4.46 22.04 -3.46
CA LEU A 36 -3.18 22.71 -3.75
C LEU A 36 -2.99 23.06 -5.24
N TYR A 37 -3.43 22.17 -6.14
CA TYR A 37 -3.06 22.20 -7.56
C TYR A 37 -4.25 22.02 -8.53
N GLY A 38 -5.48 21.82 -8.02
CA GLY A 38 -6.66 21.53 -8.84
C GLY A 38 -6.79 20.04 -9.22
N GLU A 39 -7.58 19.72 -10.25
CA GLU A 39 -7.89 18.32 -10.60
C GLU A 39 -6.64 17.55 -11.09
N PRO A 40 -6.34 16.39 -10.48
CA PRO A 40 -5.14 15.64 -10.82
C PRO A 40 -5.24 14.95 -12.19
N ARG A 41 -4.27 15.23 -13.06
CA ARG A 41 -4.15 14.62 -14.41
C ARG A 41 -3.47 13.24 -14.41
N TYR A 42 -2.72 12.91 -13.36
CA TYR A 42 -1.84 11.72 -13.29
C TYR A 42 -2.11 10.81 -12.08
N ASN A 43 -3.31 10.23 -12.01
CA ASN A 43 -3.72 9.38 -10.89
C ASN A 43 -3.02 8.01 -10.81
N TRP A 44 -2.42 7.52 -11.91
CA TRP A 44 -1.85 6.17 -11.96
C TRP A 44 -0.57 6.01 -11.14
N PHE A 45 0.29 7.04 -11.09
CA PHE A 45 1.53 6.99 -10.30
C PHE A 45 1.26 7.01 -8.80
N MET A 46 0.29 7.82 -8.34
CA MET A 46 -0.19 7.80 -6.95
C MET A 46 -0.77 6.43 -6.58
N ALA A 47 -1.63 5.87 -7.44
CA ALA A 47 -2.20 4.55 -7.20
C ALA A 47 -1.11 3.47 -7.08
N LEU A 48 -0.08 3.52 -7.93
CA LEU A 48 1.05 2.59 -7.87
C LEU A 48 1.86 2.76 -6.57
N GLY A 49 2.12 4.00 -6.16
CA GLY A 49 2.77 4.31 -4.90
C GLY A 49 1.98 3.80 -3.70
N ASN A 50 0.65 3.95 -3.70
CA ASN A 50 -0.23 3.45 -2.65
C ASN A 50 -0.27 1.93 -2.56
N ILE A 51 -0.30 1.24 -3.70
CA ILE A 51 -0.18 -0.23 -3.74
C ILE A 51 1.15 -0.66 -3.12
N MET A 52 2.22 0.07 -3.42
CA MET A 52 3.56 -0.23 -2.90
C MET A 52 3.64 0.02 -1.38
N LEU A 53 3.06 1.13 -0.88
CA LEU A 53 2.92 1.40 0.56
C LEU A 53 2.10 0.32 1.26
N PHE A 54 0.96 -0.08 0.66
CA PHE A 54 0.14 -1.17 1.16
C PHE A 54 0.96 -2.46 1.27
N PHE A 55 1.70 -2.83 0.22
CA PHE A 55 2.54 -4.03 0.23
C PHE A 55 3.57 -4.01 1.37
N ILE A 56 4.23 -2.87 1.59
CA ILE A 56 5.22 -2.70 2.66
C ILE A 56 4.56 -2.84 4.03
N LEU A 57 3.44 -2.16 4.25
CA LEU A 57 2.66 -2.24 5.50
C LEU A 57 2.16 -3.66 5.76
N TYR A 58 1.66 -4.32 4.71
CA TYR A 58 1.19 -5.68 4.82
C TYR A 58 2.32 -6.64 5.19
N ARG A 59 3.42 -6.60 4.45
CA ARG A 59 4.57 -7.49 4.63
C ARG A 59 5.29 -7.30 5.96
N ASN A 60 5.26 -6.09 6.55
CA ASN A 60 5.97 -5.80 7.79
C ASN A 60 5.08 -5.81 9.06
N TYR A 61 3.78 -5.57 8.91
CA TYR A 61 2.85 -5.43 10.04
C TYR A 61 1.65 -6.38 9.95
N PHE A 62 0.81 -6.25 8.91
CA PHE A 62 -0.47 -6.96 8.89
C PHE A 62 -0.32 -8.47 8.73
N GLN A 63 0.68 -8.95 7.98
CA GLN A 63 0.95 -10.38 7.77
C GLN A 63 1.20 -11.14 9.09
N PHE A 64 1.82 -10.50 10.09
CA PHE A 64 2.10 -11.14 11.39
C PHE A 64 0.89 -11.19 12.32
N LYS A 65 -0.11 -10.34 12.04
CA LYS A 65 -1.40 -10.30 12.75
C LYS A 65 -2.47 -11.19 12.10
N GLY A 66 -2.11 -11.90 11.04
CA GLY A 66 -3.03 -12.72 10.26
C GLY A 66 -3.36 -14.07 10.87
N TRP A 67 -4.34 -14.72 10.24
CA TRP A 67 -4.78 -16.07 10.56
C TRP A 67 -3.83 -17.10 9.96
N TYR A 68 -3.21 -16.80 8.81
CA TYR A 68 -2.23 -17.69 8.18
C TYR A 68 -0.78 -17.35 8.57
N LYS A 69 -0.18 -18.20 9.42
CA LYS A 69 1.23 -18.10 9.81
C LYS A 69 2.05 -19.21 9.16
N SER A 70 2.83 -18.85 8.13
CA SER A 70 3.86 -19.74 7.58
C SER A 70 5.17 -19.57 8.36
N LYS A 71 5.98 -20.65 8.44
CA LYS A 71 7.35 -20.59 8.96
C LYS A 71 8.25 -19.66 8.12
N ASP A 72 7.87 -19.40 6.88
CA ASP A 72 8.59 -18.52 5.94
C ASP A 72 8.13 -17.07 5.97
N ASN A 73 7.18 -16.71 6.85
CA ASN A 73 6.75 -15.32 7.02
C ASN A 73 7.88 -14.52 7.68
N ARG A 74 8.66 -13.79 6.87
CA ARG A 74 9.74 -12.91 7.31
C ARG A 74 9.45 -11.47 6.92
N LYS A 75 9.71 -10.55 7.85
CA LYS A 75 9.67 -9.10 7.61
C LYS A 75 10.67 -8.77 6.51
N LEU A 76 10.41 -7.70 5.76
CA LEU A 76 11.41 -7.14 4.88
C LEU A 76 12.59 -6.66 5.75
N ASN A 77 13.81 -6.77 5.21
CA ASN A 77 14.96 -6.15 5.85
C ASN A 77 14.72 -4.63 5.96
N LYS A 78 15.31 -3.98 6.97
CA LYS A 78 15.21 -2.53 7.19
C LYS A 78 15.64 -1.74 5.96
N HIS A 79 16.70 -2.19 5.28
CA HIS A 79 17.18 -1.56 4.04
C HIS A 79 16.15 -1.63 2.92
N THR A 80 15.63 -2.83 2.62
CA THR A 80 14.60 -3.03 1.60
C THR A 80 13.34 -2.24 1.92
N THR A 81 12.89 -2.25 3.18
CA THR A 81 11.74 -1.46 3.62
C THR A 81 11.95 0.02 3.37
N ARG A 82 13.11 0.58 3.74
CA ARG A 82 13.41 2.01 3.53
C ARG A 82 13.45 2.36 2.05
N ILE A 83 14.14 1.56 1.24
CA ILE A 83 14.23 1.79 -0.21
C ILE A 83 12.83 1.73 -0.84
N SER A 84 12.02 0.73 -0.50
CA SER A 84 10.66 0.61 -1.02
C SER A 84 9.77 1.77 -0.58
N ILE A 85 9.92 2.27 0.64
CA ILE A 85 9.19 3.48 1.10
C ILE A 85 9.61 4.70 0.29
N ILE A 86 10.92 4.90 0.07
CA ILE A 86 11.42 6.04 -0.71
C ILE A 86 10.86 5.99 -2.15
N ILE A 87 10.88 4.81 -2.78
CA ILE A 87 10.32 4.64 -4.13
C ILE A 87 8.81 4.90 -4.13
N ALA A 88 8.08 4.35 -3.16
CA ALA A 88 6.63 4.52 -3.07
C ALA A 88 6.24 6.00 -2.87
N VAL A 89 6.91 6.70 -1.97
CA VAL A 89 6.71 8.15 -1.75
C VAL A 89 7.11 8.95 -3.00
N GLY A 90 8.22 8.58 -3.66
CA GLY A 90 8.62 9.18 -4.93
C GLY A 90 7.51 9.08 -5.98
N LEU A 91 6.91 7.90 -6.15
CA LEU A 91 5.80 7.68 -7.09
C LEU A 91 4.57 8.56 -6.78
N ILE A 92 4.27 8.78 -5.51
CA ILE A 92 3.14 9.62 -5.08
C ILE A 92 3.41 11.10 -5.37
N VAL A 93 4.66 11.54 -5.22
CA VAL A 93 5.06 12.95 -5.40
C VAL A 93 5.39 13.28 -6.86
N ILE A 94 5.79 12.32 -7.70
CA ILE A 94 6.14 12.55 -9.11
C ILE A 94 5.09 13.38 -9.88
N PRO A 95 3.78 13.10 -9.77
CA PRO A 95 2.74 13.91 -10.38
C PRO A 95 2.77 15.39 -9.99
N THR A 96 3.22 15.77 -8.77
CA THR A 96 3.19 17.20 -8.33
C THR A 96 4.29 17.97 -9.04
N ILE A 97 5.41 17.30 -9.26
CA ILE A 97 6.57 17.86 -9.93
C ILE A 97 6.29 17.99 -11.43
N LEU A 98 5.62 17.00 -12.05
CA LEU A 98 5.30 17.00 -13.48
C LEU A 98 4.13 17.90 -13.88
N ASN A 99 3.24 18.23 -12.94
CA ASN A 99 2.03 19.02 -13.20
C ASN A 99 2.20 20.51 -12.90
N ASN A 100 3.33 20.90 -12.28
CA ASN A 100 3.78 22.30 -12.17
C ASN A 100 4.60 22.70 -13.40
#